data_AF-A0A354FCW1-F1
#
_entry.id   AF-A0A354FCW1-F1
#
_cell.length_a   1.000
_cell.length_b   1.000
_cell.length_c   1.000
_cell.angle_alpha   90.00
_cell.angle_beta   90.00
_cell.angle_gamma   90.00
#
_symmetry.space_group_name_H-M   'P 1'
#
loop_
_entity.id
_entity.type
_entity.pdbx_description
1 polymer ?
#
loop_
_entity_poly.entity_id
_entity_poly.type
_entity_poly.pdbx_seq_one_letter_code
_entity_poly.pdbx_strand_id
1 'polypeptide(L)' 'QRSGEYVTLRELMEEVGTDAARYFFINRSADSHLDFDLDLAREQSSDNPVYYIQYAHARICSILRQAGELPSAQEID' A
#
# COMPACT_ATOMS: atom_id res chain seq x y z
N GLN A 1 34.85 -4.89 -5.02
CA GLN A 1 34.49 -3.88 -4.01
C GLN A 1 32.97 -3.92 -3.86
N ARG A 2 32.42 -4.03 -2.65
CA ARG A 2 30.99 -3.81 -2.42
C ARG A 2 30.80 -2.31 -2.31
N SER A 3 30.62 -1.61 -3.44
CA SER A 3 30.09 -0.25 -3.38
C SER A 3 28.66 -0.39 -2.84
N GLY A 4 28.46 -0.08 -1.57
CA GLY A 4 27.12 -0.04 -1.01
C GLY A 4 26.33 1.01 -1.77
N GLU A 5 25.32 0.57 -2.52
CA GLU A 5 24.31 1.45 -3.06
C GLU A 5 23.40 1.86 -1.89
N TYR A 6 23.28 3.16 -1.67
CA TYR A 6 22.42 3.69 -0.62
C TYR A 6 21.16 4.22 -1.29
N VAL A 7 20.02 3.66 -0.90
CA VAL A 7 18.70 4.15 -1.30
C VAL A 7 18.17 5.03 -0.17
N THR A 8 17.80 6.25 -0.50
CA THR A 8 17.15 7.15 0.46
C THR A 8 15.71 6.73 0.68
N LEU A 9 15.16 7.03 1.86
CA LEU A 9 13.74 6.77 2.15
C LEU A 9 12.81 7.49 1.14
N ARG A 10 13.24 8.65 0.61
CA ARG A 10 12.51 9.38 -0.41
C ARG A 10 12.40 8.56 -1.71
N GLU A 11 13.52 8.06 -2.21
CA GLU A 11 13.55 7.22 -3.42
C GLU A 11 12.70 5.96 -3.22
N LEU A 12 12.81 5.32 -2.04
CA LEU A 12 11.97 4.17 -1.69
C LEU A 12 10.48 4.50 -1.75
N MET A 13 10.06 5.62 -1.14
CA MET A 13 8.64 6.04 -1.14
C MET A 13 8.14 6.43 -2.52
N GLU A 14 9.00 6.99 -3.37
CA GLU A 14 8.67 7.29 -4.77
C GLU A 14 8.51 6.01 -5.60
N GLU A 15 9.27 4.96 -5.29
CA GLU A 15 9.22 3.68 -5.99
C GLU A 15 8.02 2.81 -5.62
N VAL A 16 7.72 2.67 -4.32
CA VAL A 16 6.65 1.76 -3.84
C VAL A 16 5.35 2.49 -3.50
N GLY A 17 5.39 3.81 -3.35
CA GLY A 17 4.29 4.62 -2.86
C GLY A 17 4.31 4.79 -1.34
N THR A 18 3.75 5.90 -0.87
CA THR A 18 3.77 6.27 0.56
C THR A 18 2.99 5.29 1.43
N ASP A 19 1.85 4.79 0.96
CA ASP A 19 1.00 3.88 1.74
C ASP A 19 1.64 2.50 1.91
N ALA A 20 2.24 1.97 0.83
CA ALA A 20 3.00 0.73 0.89
C ALA A 20 4.18 0.85 1.86
N ALA A 21 5.00 1.90 1.73
CA ALA A 21 6.10 2.13 2.64
C ALA A 21 5.62 2.17 4.11
N ARG A 22 4.62 2.99 4.43
CA ARG A 22 4.07 3.09 5.79
C ARG A 22 3.58 1.75 6.32
N TYR A 23 2.82 1.01 5.51
CA TYR A 23 2.29 -0.28 5.90
C TYR A 23 3.41 -1.25 6.27
N PHE A 24 4.40 -1.45 5.39
CA PHE A 24 5.46 -2.42 5.63
C PHE A 24 6.37 -2.04 6.80
N PHE A 25 6.65 -0.75 7.02
CA PHE A 25 7.42 -0.29 8.19
C PHE A 25 6.67 -0.46 9.52
N ILE A 26 5.34 -0.32 9.54
CA ILE A 26 4.53 -0.39 10.77
C ILE A 26 4.03 -1.81 11.05
N ASN A 27 3.93 -2.67 10.03
CA ASN A 27 3.49 -4.06 10.16
C ASN A 27 4.48 -4.95 10.94
N ARG A 28 5.67 -4.44 11.26
CA ARG A 28 6.65 -5.09 12.13
C ARG A 28 6.88 -4.26 13.39
N SER A 29 7.22 -4.95 14.48
CA SER A 29 7.57 -4.30 15.74
C SER A 29 8.86 -3.49 15.58
N ALA A 30 8.94 -2.34 16.23
CA ALA A 30 10.07 -1.41 16.10
C ALA A 30 11.40 -1.97 16.65
N ASP A 31 11.35 -2.98 17.50
CA ASP A 31 12.49 -3.72 18.06
C ASP A 31 12.89 -4.94 17.24
N SER A 32 12.15 -5.27 16.17
CA SER A 32 12.42 -6.40 15.31
C SER A 32 13.22 -6.01 14.05
N HIS A 33 13.99 -6.96 13.53
CA HIS A 33 14.65 -6.77 12.24
C HIS A 33 13.60 -6.71 11.12
N LEU A 34 13.67 -5.66 10.29
CA LEU A 34 12.81 -5.49 9.13
C LEU A 34 13.56 -5.96 7.87
N ASP A 35 13.01 -6.98 7.24
CA ASP A 35 13.36 -7.37 5.88
C ASP A 35 12.30 -6.77 4.94
N PHE A 36 12.69 -5.74 4.18
CA PHE A 36 11.77 -4.99 3.31
C PHE A 36 11.81 -5.59 1.90
N ASP A 37 10.72 -6.25 1.52
CA ASP A 37 10.56 -6.81 0.18
C ASP A 37 10.04 -5.74 -0.80
N LEU A 38 10.95 -5.22 -1.63
CA LEU A 38 10.65 -4.20 -2.64
C LEU A 38 9.71 -4.71 -3.74
N ASP A 39 9.87 -5.97 -4.15
CA ASP A 39 9.09 -6.53 -5.25
C ASP A 39 7.64 -6.69 -4.80
N LEU A 40 7.43 -7.24 -3.60
CA LEU A 40 6.11 -7.36 -3.00
C LEU A 40 5.45 -5.99 -2.78
N ALA A 41 6.21 -4.99 -2.31
CA ALA A 41 5.67 -3.67 -2.04
C ALA A 41 5.19 -2.94 -3.31
N ARG A 42 5.76 -3.26 -4.47
CA ARG A 42 5.38 -2.71 -5.78
C ARG A 42 4.27 -3.48 -6.47
N GLU A 43 4.02 -4.72 -6.04
CA GLU A 43 3.15 -5.63 -6.74
C GLU A 43 1.69 -5.16 -6.71
N GLN A 44 0.98 -5.25 -7.84
CA GLN A 44 -0.45 -4.96 -7.95
C GLN A 44 -1.24 -6.27 -8.00
N SER A 45 -1.10 -7.08 -6.96
CA SER A 45 -1.77 -8.36 -6.82
C SER A 45 -2.32 -8.52 -5.41
N SER A 46 -3.08 -9.61 -5.20
CA SER A 46 -3.60 -9.97 -3.87
C SER A 46 -2.51 -10.28 -2.84
N ASP A 47 -1.29 -10.57 -3.29
CA ASP A 47 -0.17 -10.91 -2.41
C ASP A 47 0.35 -9.65 -1.71
N ASN A 48 0.25 -8.48 -2.35
CA ASN A 48 0.50 -7.20 -1.70
C ASN A 48 -0.68 -6.82 -0.78
N PRO A 49 -0.47 -6.77 0.55
CA PRO A 49 -1.55 -6.48 1.50
C PRO A 49 -2.14 -5.09 1.32
N VAL A 50 -1.37 -4.09 0.89
CA VAL A 50 -1.87 -2.73 0.68
C VAL A 50 -2.81 -2.69 -0.52
N TYR A 51 -2.39 -3.29 -1.63
CA TYR A 51 -3.24 -3.44 -2.81
C TYR A 51 -4.54 -4.17 -2.46
N TYR A 52 -4.44 -5.29 -1.75
CA TYR A 52 -5.59 -6.10 -1.38
C TYR A 52 -6.59 -5.33 -0.49
N ILE A 53 -6.10 -4.60 0.52
CA ILE A 53 -6.94 -3.78 1.40
C ILE A 53 -7.64 -2.67 0.62
N GLN A 54 -6.92 -1.96 -0.25
CA GLN A 54 -7.49 -0.88 -1.06
C GLN A 54 -8.55 -1.41 -2.04
N TYR A 55 -8.29 -2.57 -2.66
CA TYR A 55 -9.25 -3.24 -3.52
C TYR A 55 -10.50 -3.68 -2.75
N ALA A 56 -10.33 -4.29 -1.57
CA ALA A 56 -11.45 -4.67 -0.72
C ALA A 56 -12.29 -3.46 -0.31
N HIS A 57 -11.66 -2.36 0.08
CA HIS A 57 -12.33 -1.09 0.38
C HIS A 57 -13.13 -0.57 -0.83
N ALA A 58 -12.51 -0.49 -2.02
CA ALA A 58 -13.18 -0.05 -3.24
C ALA A 58 -14.40 -0.92 -3.57
N ARG A 59 -14.28 -2.25 -3.39
CA ARG A 59 -15.37 -3.20 -3.60
C ARG A 59 -16.51 -3.00 -2.61
N ILE A 60 -16.22 -2.81 -1.33
CA ILE A 60 -17.23 -2.52 -0.30
C ILE A 60 -17.97 -1.22 -0.62
N CYS A 61 -17.25 -0.15 -0.93
CA CYS A 61 -17.87 1.11 -1.31
C CYS A 61 -18.76 0.97 -2.56
N SER A 62 -18.35 0.15 -3.54
CA SER A 62 -19.15 -0.13 -4.72
C SER A 62 -20.49 -0.80 -4.37
N ILE A 63 -20.47 -1.80 -3.49
CA ILE A 63 -21.67 -2.50 -3.01
C ILE A 63 -22.59 -1.54 -2.25
N LEU A 64 -22.04 -0.73 -1.35
CA LEU A 64 -22.83 0.24 -0.57
C LEU A 64 -23.47 1.31 -1.46
N ARG A 65 -22.77 1.77 -2.51
CA ARG A 65 -23.37 2.68 -3.51
C ARG A 65 -24.51 2.03 -4.28
N GLN A 66 -24.36 0.77 -4.68
CA GLN A 66 -25.42 0.02 -5.36
C GLN A 66 -26.65 -0.19 -4.45
N ALA A 67 -26.43 -0.30 -3.13
CA ALA A 67 -27.49 -0.38 -2.14
C ALA A 67 -28.12 0.99 -1.79
N GLY A 68 -27.56 2.10 -2.27
CA GLY A 68 -28.02 3.46 -1.93
C GLY A 68 -27.58 3.95 -0.55
N GLU A 69 -26.64 3.26 0.10
CA GLU A 69 -26.12 3.56 1.45
C GLU A 69 -24.94 4.56 1.44
N LEU A 70 -24.33 4.78 0.26
CA LEU A 70 -23.28 5.78 0.05
C LEU A 70 -23.63 6.66 -1.16
N PRO A 71 -23.21 7.95 -1.17
CA PRO A 71 -23.33 8.81 -2.33
C PRO A 71 -22.65 8.19 -3.56
N SER A 72 -23.23 8.42 -4.72
CA SER A 72 -22.59 8.03 -5.97
C SER A 72 -21.26 8.76 -6.12
N ALA A 73 -20.29 8.14 -6.80
CA ALA A 73 -18.97 8.74 -6.95
C ALA A 73 -19.01 10.11 -7.67
N GLN A 74 -20.08 10.38 -8.43
CA GLN A 74 -20.32 11.62 -9.15
C GLN A 74 -20.80 12.77 -8.24
N GLU A 75 -21.21 12.48 -7.00
CA GLU A 75 -21.73 13.47 -6.04
C GLU A 75 -20.67 13.90 -5.01
N ILE A 76 -19.47 13.33 -5.07
CA ILE A 76 -18.39 13.54 -4.09
C ILE A 76 -17.30 14.51 -4.64
N ASP A 77 -17.39 14.92 -5.91
CA ASP A 77 -16.52 15.93 -6.54
C ASP A 77 -17.04 17.37 -6.36
#